data_AF-A0AAW8BGG7-F1
#
_entry.id   AF-A0AAW8BGG7-F1
#
_cell.length_a   1.000
_cell.length_b   1.000
_cell.length_c   1.000
_cell.angle_alpha   90.00
_cell.angle_beta   90.00
_cell.angle_gamma   90.00
#
_symmetry.space_group_name_H-M   'P 1'
#
loop_
_entity.id
_entity.type
_entity.pdbx_description
1 polymer ?
#
loop_
_entity_poly.entity_id
_entity_poly.type
_entity_poly.pdbx_seq_one_letter_code
_entity_poly.pdbx_strand_id
1 'polypeptide(L)'
;MLYVRVDEFPDVEPQIYFAAQRSAVIRDEMRRMPDDDDFDEVHRDQQLDLDFRMESADEAIADWRNDTSELGQKLYAMAKRSKRFDLQDSVLKTTDYLARSLVHSYAAVPPRCPHQFLELTAEALDRLAFMPYGFNLGQLPSRPGETEAFKESVHTLVADRMARYPYLYPPDMPVGVTAFFVPSSSGKDLDNIFRQLVVPALVEHCHFPRELRHPYAMSEDGAGSGATTLPHIAFVEGIALKGVPRPPGTVVIALSGGQRYESWWQMALDRDRRF
;
A
#
# COMPACT_ATOMS: atom_id res chain seq x y z
N MET A 1 15.87 -7.28 5.17
CA MET A 1 14.50 -6.78 5.06
C MET A 1 14.14 -6.23 6.43
N LEU A 2 13.55 -5.06 6.47
CA LEU A 2 13.09 -4.39 7.67
C LEU A 2 11.57 -4.39 7.61
N TYR A 3 10.88 -4.76 8.68
CA TYR A 3 9.44 -4.66 8.80
C TYR A 3 9.11 -3.82 10.01
N VAL A 4 8.09 -2.98 9.87
CA VAL A 4 7.72 -1.97 10.85
C VAL A 4 6.20 -1.99 11.02
N ARG A 5 5.68 -2.87 11.88
CA ARG A 5 4.25 -2.86 12.18
C ARG A 5 3.93 -1.61 12.99
N VAL A 6 2.88 -0.89 12.62
CA VAL A 6 2.39 0.24 13.39
C VAL A 6 1.01 -0.17 13.89
N ASP A 7 0.94 -0.57 15.16
CA ASP A 7 -0.35 -0.84 15.80
C ASP A 7 -0.90 0.48 16.36
N GLU A 8 -1.87 1.05 15.66
CA GLU A 8 -2.62 2.22 16.13
C GLU A 8 -3.93 1.77 16.77
N PHE A 9 -4.05 1.97 18.08
CA PHE A 9 -5.31 1.85 18.80
C PHE A 9 -5.80 3.25 19.20
N PRO A 10 -7.12 3.53 19.16
CA PRO A 10 -7.67 4.88 19.36
C PRO A 10 -7.23 5.59 20.65
N ASP A 11 -6.82 4.85 21.67
CA ASP A 11 -6.50 5.34 23.01
C ASP A 11 -5.07 4.98 23.48
N VAL A 12 -4.19 4.56 22.56
CA VAL A 12 -2.81 4.15 22.88
C VAL A 12 -1.84 4.80 21.91
N GLU A 13 -0.68 5.25 22.43
CA GLU A 13 0.42 5.71 21.58
C GLU A 13 0.76 4.63 20.54
N PRO A 14 0.81 4.96 19.23
CA PRO A 14 1.12 4.01 18.16
C PRO A 14 2.34 3.16 18.50
N GLN A 15 2.15 1.85 18.62
CA GLN A 15 3.25 0.95 18.91
C GLN A 15 3.91 0.53 17.60
N ILE A 16 5.15 0.97 17.41
CA ILE A 16 5.94 0.67 16.22
C ILE A 16 6.84 -0.54 16.52
N TYR A 17 6.52 -1.69 15.93
CA TYR A 17 7.31 -2.92 16.07
C TYR A 17 8.26 -3.09 14.89
N PHE A 18 9.56 -3.06 15.17
CA PHE A 18 10.60 -3.33 14.18
C PHE A 18 10.97 -4.81 14.19
N ALA A 19 10.85 -5.47 13.03
CA ALA A 19 11.39 -6.80 12.79
C ALA A 19 12.35 -6.74 11.59
N ALA A 20 13.65 -6.92 11.84
CA ALA A 20 14.65 -6.98 10.79
C ALA A 20 15.08 -8.43 10.55
N GLN A 21 15.08 -8.86 9.30
CA GLN A 21 15.45 -10.21 8.88
C GLN A 21 16.53 -10.19 7.80
N ARG A 22 17.40 -11.22 7.80
CA ARG A 22 18.44 -11.37 6.79
C ARG A 22 17.80 -11.71 5.44
N SER A 23 18.28 -11.08 4.37
CA SER A 23 17.74 -11.31 3.02
C SER A 23 17.82 -12.77 2.59
N ALA A 24 18.86 -13.50 2.98
CA ALA A 24 18.98 -14.93 2.66
C ALA A 24 17.82 -15.77 3.22
N VAL A 25 17.46 -15.58 4.50
CA VAL A 25 16.38 -16.31 5.17
C VAL A 25 15.05 -16.10 4.43
N ILE A 26 14.73 -14.84 4.12
CA ILE A 26 13.46 -14.51 3.47
C ILE A 26 13.41 -15.03 2.04
N ARG A 27 14.52 -14.99 1.32
CA ARG A 27 14.56 -15.55 -0.03
C ARG A 27 14.34 -17.06 -0.02
N ASP A 28 14.84 -17.75 1.01
CA ASP A 28 14.64 -19.19 1.14
C ASP A 28 13.19 -19.51 1.52
N GLU A 29 12.55 -18.74 2.42
CA GLU A 29 11.14 -18.92 2.76
C GLU A 29 10.20 -18.58 1.59
N MET A 30 10.42 -17.46 0.92
CA MET A 30 9.61 -17.07 -0.23
C MET A 30 9.74 -18.06 -1.40
N ARG A 31 10.89 -18.74 -1.57
CA ARG A 31 11.01 -19.82 -2.56
C ARG A 31 10.22 -21.08 -2.19
N ARG A 32 9.96 -21.33 -0.91
CA ARG A 32 9.15 -22.46 -0.45
C ARG A 32 7.65 -22.20 -0.60
N MET A 33 7.26 -20.93 -0.69
CA MET A 33 5.91 -20.53 -1.06
C MET A 33 5.87 -20.30 -2.57
N PRO A 34 5.45 -21.28 -3.40
CA PRO A 34 5.22 -20.99 -4.80
C PRO A 34 4.27 -19.78 -4.91
N ASP A 35 4.56 -18.90 -5.86
CA ASP A 35 3.55 -17.97 -6.33
C ASP A 35 2.54 -18.86 -7.08
N ASP A 36 1.57 -19.37 -6.32
CA ASP A 36 0.62 -20.37 -6.82
C ASP A 36 -0.15 -19.81 -8.00
N ASP A 37 -0.30 -20.60 -9.06
CA ASP A 37 -1.19 -20.30 -10.19
C ASP A 37 -2.63 -20.00 -9.70
N ASP A 38 -3.03 -20.57 -8.55
CA ASP A 38 -4.29 -20.28 -7.86
C ASP A 38 -4.45 -18.78 -7.53
N PHE A 39 -3.36 -18.04 -7.34
CA PHE A 39 -3.43 -16.62 -7.01
C PHE A 39 -3.78 -15.75 -8.22
N ASP A 40 -3.33 -16.14 -9.42
CA ASP A 40 -3.70 -15.49 -10.67
C ASP A 40 -5.18 -15.74 -11.00
N GLU A 41 -5.67 -16.94 -10.70
CA GLU A 41 -7.10 -17.29 -10.80
C GLU A 41 -7.92 -16.47 -9.80
N VAL A 42 -7.52 -16.43 -8.52
CA VAL A 42 -8.17 -15.60 -7.50
C VAL A 42 -8.17 -14.12 -7.88
N HIS A 43 -7.08 -13.59 -8.43
CA HIS A 43 -7.02 -12.20 -8.87
C HIS A 43 -7.97 -11.93 -10.04
N ARG A 44 -8.07 -12.86 -10.99
CA ARG A 44 -9.03 -12.77 -12.11
C ARG A 44 -10.47 -12.83 -11.62
N ASP A 45 -10.80 -13.72 -10.70
CA ASP A 45 -12.13 -13.83 -10.11
C ASP A 45 -12.51 -12.58 -9.34
N GLN A 46 -11.57 -11.99 -8.59
CA GLN A 46 -11.75 -10.71 -7.92
C GLN A 46 -12.01 -9.57 -8.91
N GLN A 47 -11.39 -9.60 -10.10
CA GLN A 47 -11.64 -8.62 -11.15
C GLN A 47 -13.05 -8.74 -11.72
N LEU A 48 -13.53 -9.97 -11.97
CA LEU A 48 -14.90 -10.21 -12.44
C LEU A 48 -15.94 -9.79 -11.39
N ASP A 49 -15.70 -10.10 -10.12
CA ASP A 49 -16.56 -9.67 -9.01
C ASP A 49 -16.58 -8.14 -8.86
N LEU A 50 -15.43 -7.48 -9.05
CA LEU A 50 -15.38 -6.02 -9.08
C LEU A 50 -16.23 -5.46 -10.22
N ASP A 51 -16.09 -5.98 -11.44
CA ASP A 51 -16.83 -5.49 -12.61
C ASP A 51 -18.35 -5.57 -12.35
N PHE A 52 -18.81 -6.66 -11.74
CA PHE A 52 -20.20 -6.82 -11.31
C PHE A 52 -20.62 -5.81 -10.24
N ARG A 53 -19.80 -5.60 -9.19
CA ARG A 53 -20.07 -4.60 -8.15
C ARG A 53 -20.13 -3.19 -8.70
N MET A 54 -19.24 -2.87 -9.65
CA MET A 54 -19.17 -1.57 -10.31
C MET A 54 -20.39 -1.31 -11.18
N GLU A 55 -20.85 -2.31 -11.94
CA GLU A 55 -22.09 -2.25 -12.72
C GLU A 55 -23.31 -2.04 -11.82
N SER A 56 -23.45 -2.83 -10.75
CA SER A 56 -24.53 -2.68 -9.78
C SER A 56 -24.53 -1.30 -9.11
N ALA A 57 -23.36 -0.77 -8.77
CA ALA A 57 -23.25 0.57 -8.20
C ALA A 57 -23.62 1.65 -9.23
N ASP A 58 -23.29 1.46 -10.51
CA ASP A 58 -23.69 2.38 -11.58
C ASP A 58 -25.20 2.39 -11.85
N GLU A 59 -25.84 1.23 -11.80
CA GLU A 59 -27.30 1.12 -11.85
C GLU A 59 -27.95 1.87 -10.68
N ALA A 60 -27.50 1.61 -9.44
CA ALA A 60 -28.01 2.32 -8.27
C ALA A 60 -27.78 3.84 -8.35
N ILE A 61 -26.62 4.28 -8.84
CA ILE A 61 -26.35 5.71 -9.09
C ILE A 61 -27.34 6.29 -10.10
N ALA A 62 -27.67 5.55 -11.17
CA ALA A 62 -28.60 5.99 -12.19
C ALA A 62 -30.04 6.09 -11.64
N ASP A 63 -30.48 5.10 -10.87
CA ASP A 63 -31.82 5.03 -10.28
C ASP A 63 -32.09 6.21 -9.33
N TRP A 64 -31.12 6.54 -8.48
CA TRP A 64 -31.31 7.56 -7.43
C TRP A 64 -30.88 8.97 -7.84
N ARG A 65 -30.23 9.17 -8.99
CA ARG A 65 -29.63 10.48 -9.39
C ARG A 65 -30.64 11.63 -9.38
N ASN A 66 -31.87 11.37 -9.79
CA ASN A 66 -32.92 12.39 -9.96
C ASN A 66 -33.96 12.35 -8.84
N ASP A 67 -33.82 11.46 -7.86
CA ASP A 67 -34.73 11.40 -6.72
C ASP A 67 -34.34 12.49 -5.71
N THR A 68 -35.24 13.46 -5.54
CA THR A 68 -35.05 14.61 -4.64
C THR A 68 -35.54 14.33 -3.22
N SER A 69 -36.12 13.16 -2.95
CA SER A 69 -36.48 12.75 -1.61
C SER A 69 -35.24 12.61 -0.72
N GLU A 70 -35.41 12.78 0.59
CA GLU A 70 -34.31 12.62 1.55
C GLU A 70 -33.70 11.21 1.45
N LEU A 71 -34.54 10.19 1.27
CA LEU A 71 -34.11 8.82 1.10
C LEU A 71 -33.35 8.61 -0.21
N GLY A 72 -33.86 9.14 -1.33
CA GLY A 72 -33.19 9.05 -2.63
C GLY A 72 -31.82 9.71 -2.64
N GLN A 73 -31.69 10.90 -2.04
CA GLN A 73 -30.40 11.57 -1.91
C GLN A 73 -29.40 10.77 -1.06
N LYS A 74 -29.87 10.13 0.03
CA LYS A 74 -29.06 9.23 0.86
C LYS A 74 -28.59 8.02 0.07
N LEU A 75 -29.49 7.34 -0.65
CA LEU A 75 -29.16 6.16 -1.46
C LEU A 75 -28.21 6.50 -2.62
N TYR A 76 -28.40 7.65 -3.27
CA TYR A 76 -27.48 8.16 -4.30
C TYR A 76 -26.07 8.42 -3.75
N ALA A 77 -25.97 9.01 -2.56
CA ALA A 77 -24.70 9.23 -1.89
C ALA A 77 -24.03 7.91 -1.51
N MET A 78 -24.79 6.94 -0.97
CA MET A 78 -24.31 5.60 -0.64
C MET A 78 -23.78 4.85 -1.87
N ALA A 79 -24.51 4.88 -2.98
CA ALA A 79 -24.11 4.20 -4.21
C ALA A 79 -22.81 4.76 -4.80
N LYS A 80 -22.68 6.10 -4.89
CA LYS A 80 -21.42 6.77 -5.30
C LYS A 80 -20.25 6.39 -4.42
N ARG A 81 -20.51 6.21 -3.13
CA ARG A 81 -19.49 5.88 -2.15
C ARG A 81 -19.08 4.42 -2.19
N SER A 82 -20.01 3.48 -2.36
CA SER A 82 -19.69 2.07 -2.59
C SER A 82 -18.83 1.94 -3.85
N LYS A 83 -19.24 2.55 -4.96
CA LYS A 83 -18.46 2.55 -6.21
C LYS A 83 -17.03 3.01 -6.00
N ARG A 84 -16.84 4.11 -5.26
CA ARG A 84 -15.51 4.62 -4.92
C ARG A 84 -14.72 3.62 -4.08
N PHE A 85 -15.33 3.08 -3.03
CA PHE A 85 -14.70 2.11 -2.14
C PHE A 85 -14.26 0.85 -2.90
N ASP A 86 -15.13 0.27 -3.72
CA ASP A 86 -14.85 -0.93 -4.51
C ASP A 86 -13.70 -0.70 -5.51
N LEU A 87 -13.69 0.46 -6.17
CA LEU A 87 -12.60 0.87 -7.06
C LEU A 87 -11.26 0.99 -6.29
N GLN A 88 -11.28 1.63 -5.11
CA GLN A 88 -10.07 1.79 -4.31
C GLN A 88 -9.54 0.45 -3.78
N ASP A 89 -10.42 -0.42 -3.29
CA ASP A 89 -10.11 -1.77 -2.83
C ASP A 89 -9.42 -2.58 -3.93
N SER A 90 -9.97 -2.57 -5.14
CA SER A 90 -9.39 -3.25 -6.30
C SER A 90 -7.99 -2.76 -6.60
N VAL A 91 -7.79 -1.44 -6.72
CA VAL A 91 -6.46 -0.90 -7.08
C VAL A 91 -5.44 -1.18 -5.96
N LEU A 92 -5.85 -1.17 -4.68
CA LEU A 92 -4.98 -1.56 -3.57
C LEU A 92 -4.61 -3.05 -3.64
N LYS A 93 -5.57 -3.94 -3.97
CA LYS A 93 -5.32 -5.38 -4.16
C LYS A 93 -4.39 -5.66 -5.34
N THR A 94 -4.59 -5.01 -6.48
CA THR A 94 -3.68 -5.11 -7.63
C THR A 94 -2.28 -4.60 -7.28
N THR A 95 -2.19 -3.50 -6.53
CA THR A 95 -0.90 -2.98 -6.06
C THR A 95 -0.20 -3.95 -5.11
N ASP A 96 -0.93 -4.57 -4.17
CA ASP A 96 -0.40 -5.61 -3.27
C ASP A 96 0.08 -6.84 -4.06
N TYR A 97 -0.71 -7.29 -5.04
CA TYR A 97 -0.35 -8.41 -5.91
C TYR A 97 0.97 -8.15 -6.65
N LEU A 98 1.11 -7.00 -7.31
CA LEU A 98 2.34 -6.66 -8.04
C LEU A 98 3.55 -6.55 -7.09
N ALA A 99 3.32 -5.98 -5.90
CA ALA A 99 4.36 -5.85 -4.91
C ALA A 99 4.80 -7.22 -4.34
N ARG A 100 3.86 -8.14 -4.11
CA ARG A 100 4.15 -9.54 -3.76
C ARG A 100 4.91 -10.26 -4.88
N SER A 101 4.44 -10.16 -6.12
CA SER A 101 5.07 -10.79 -7.29
C SER A 101 6.52 -10.30 -7.48
N LEU A 102 6.77 -9.01 -7.23
CA LEU A 102 8.11 -8.43 -7.20
C LEU A 102 9.01 -9.09 -6.12
N VAL A 103 8.49 -9.31 -4.91
CA VAL A 103 9.23 -9.98 -3.83
C VAL A 103 9.56 -11.43 -4.21
N HIS A 104 8.60 -12.15 -4.77
CA HIS A 104 8.79 -13.53 -5.25
C HIS A 104 9.82 -13.62 -6.38
N SER A 105 9.70 -12.74 -7.37
CA SER A 105 10.66 -12.63 -8.48
C SER A 105 12.07 -12.38 -7.97
N TYR A 106 12.24 -11.46 -7.00
CA TYR A 106 13.52 -11.20 -6.37
C TYR A 106 14.04 -12.41 -5.57
N ALA A 107 13.16 -13.11 -4.85
CA ALA A 107 13.53 -14.32 -4.10
C ALA A 107 14.05 -15.42 -5.04
N ALA A 108 13.40 -15.60 -6.18
CA ALA A 108 13.70 -16.61 -7.19
C ALA A 108 15.03 -16.39 -7.94
N VAL A 109 15.69 -15.22 -7.84
CA VAL A 109 16.96 -14.92 -8.55
C VAL A 109 18.02 -16.01 -8.30
N PRO A 110 18.49 -16.73 -9.33
CA PRO A 110 19.46 -17.80 -9.15
C PRO A 110 20.86 -17.24 -8.83
N PRO A 111 21.66 -17.91 -7.99
CA PRO A 111 23.00 -17.42 -7.62
C PRO A 111 24.01 -17.48 -8.78
N ARG A 112 23.83 -18.40 -9.74
CA ARG A 112 24.78 -18.63 -10.83
C ARG A 112 24.58 -17.72 -12.05
N CYS A 113 23.35 -17.23 -12.27
CA CYS A 113 23.00 -16.39 -13.41
C CYS A 113 22.04 -15.25 -13.01
N PRO A 114 22.44 -14.36 -12.08
CA PRO A 114 21.50 -13.45 -11.43
C PRO A 114 21.05 -12.28 -12.34
N HIS A 115 21.86 -11.89 -13.33
CA HIS A 115 21.69 -10.64 -14.07
C HIS A 115 20.31 -10.51 -14.74
N GLN A 116 19.90 -11.50 -15.54
CA GLN A 116 18.61 -11.45 -16.25
C GLN A 116 17.41 -11.36 -15.28
N PHE A 117 17.46 -12.10 -14.18
CA PHE A 117 16.39 -12.10 -13.18
C PHE A 117 16.34 -10.81 -12.37
N LEU A 118 17.49 -10.18 -12.13
CA LEU A 118 17.57 -8.87 -11.48
C LEU A 118 17.05 -7.77 -12.38
N GLU A 119 17.27 -7.83 -13.70
CA GLU A 119 16.64 -6.91 -14.67
C GLU A 119 15.12 -7.07 -14.64
N LEU A 120 14.59 -8.29 -14.69
CA LEU A 120 13.14 -8.53 -14.58
C LEU A 120 12.56 -8.01 -13.25
N THR A 121 13.29 -8.19 -12.15
CA THR A 121 12.92 -7.59 -10.85
C THR A 121 12.90 -6.06 -10.94
N ALA A 122 13.86 -5.45 -11.64
CA ALA A 122 13.92 -4.01 -11.83
C ALA A 122 12.78 -3.47 -12.70
N GLU A 123 12.35 -4.23 -13.72
CA GLU A 123 11.18 -3.89 -14.52
C GLU A 123 9.90 -3.97 -13.70
N ALA A 124 9.74 -5.01 -12.88
CA ALA A 124 8.59 -5.15 -11.98
C ALA A 124 8.54 -4.01 -10.96
N LEU A 125 9.70 -3.60 -10.42
CA LEU A 125 9.82 -2.44 -9.53
C LEU A 125 9.37 -1.15 -10.21
N ASP A 126 9.80 -0.92 -11.45
CA ASP A 126 9.39 0.26 -12.22
C ASP A 126 7.88 0.24 -12.49
N ARG A 127 7.32 -0.90 -12.92
CA ARG A 127 5.87 -1.06 -13.13
C ARG A 127 5.09 -0.73 -11.87
N LEU A 128 5.52 -1.26 -10.72
CA LEU A 128 4.89 -0.98 -9.43
C LEU A 128 4.90 0.53 -9.13
N ALA A 129 5.99 1.23 -9.44
CA ALA A 129 6.12 2.67 -9.20
C ALA A 129 5.18 3.54 -10.08
N PHE A 130 4.66 2.99 -11.18
CA PHE A 130 3.68 3.66 -12.03
C PHE A 130 2.23 3.43 -11.60
N MET A 131 1.95 2.47 -10.72
CA MET A 131 0.60 2.21 -10.23
C MET A 131 -0.01 3.45 -9.54
N PRO A 132 -1.34 3.59 -9.48
CA PRO A 132 -1.96 4.73 -8.83
C PRO A 132 -1.51 4.89 -7.37
N TYR A 133 -1.41 3.78 -6.64
CA TYR A 133 -0.87 3.72 -5.27
C TYR A 133 0.64 3.40 -5.20
N GLY A 134 1.35 3.57 -6.31
CA GLY A 134 2.80 3.40 -6.43
C GLY A 134 3.53 4.74 -6.58
N PHE A 135 4.66 4.90 -5.90
CA PHE A 135 5.44 6.13 -5.87
C PHE A 135 6.92 5.83 -6.05
N ASN A 136 7.53 6.34 -7.12
CA ASN A 136 8.99 6.39 -7.21
C ASN A 136 9.50 7.63 -6.48
N LEU A 137 10.09 7.46 -5.30
CA LEU A 137 10.65 8.56 -4.53
C LEU A 137 12.04 8.98 -5.02
N GLY A 138 12.63 8.25 -5.98
CA GLY A 138 13.99 8.48 -6.42
C GLY A 138 15.02 8.08 -5.35
N GLN A 139 16.17 8.76 -5.35
CA GLN A 139 17.27 8.42 -4.45
C GLN A 139 17.14 9.11 -3.10
N LEU A 140 17.39 8.36 -2.02
CA LEU A 140 17.41 8.89 -0.66
C LEU A 140 18.47 9.99 -0.50
N PRO A 141 18.20 11.05 0.28
CA PRO A 141 19.11 12.18 0.48
C PRO A 141 20.42 11.68 1.10
N SER A 142 21.52 11.98 0.44
CA SER A 142 22.87 11.52 0.81
C SER A 142 23.61 12.51 1.71
N ARG A 143 23.17 13.78 1.71
CA ARG A 143 23.73 14.86 2.52
C ARG A 143 22.63 15.45 3.43
N PRO A 144 22.97 15.91 4.65
CA PRO A 144 22.00 16.49 5.57
C PRO A 144 21.14 17.62 4.97
N GLY A 145 21.70 18.44 4.09
CA GLY A 145 20.98 19.53 3.40
C GLY A 145 20.03 19.11 2.27
N GLU A 146 20.08 17.85 1.82
CA GLU A 146 19.19 17.33 0.76
C GLU A 146 17.82 16.90 1.32
N THR A 147 17.68 16.84 2.65
CA THR A 147 16.49 16.30 3.33
C THR A 147 15.23 17.10 3.05
N GLU A 148 15.30 18.44 3.10
CA GLU A 148 14.12 19.30 2.86
C GLU A 148 13.70 19.28 1.40
N ALA A 149 14.65 19.30 0.46
CA ALA A 149 14.36 19.15 -0.96
C ALA A 149 13.72 17.78 -1.25
N PHE A 150 14.19 16.71 -0.59
CA PHE A 150 13.58 15.39 -0.68
C PHE A 150 12.14 15.39 -0.14
N LYS A 151 11.90 15.96 1.05
CA LYS A 151 10.53 16.10 1.60
C LYS A 151 9.61 16.82 0.64
N GLU A 152 10.02 17.98 0.14
CA GLU A 152 9.23 18.77 -0.82
C GLU A 152 8.91 17.94 -2.07
N SER A 153 9.90 17.23 -2.62
CA SER A 153 9.67 16.35 -3.77
C SER A 153 8.67 15.22 -3.49
N VAL A 154 8.67 14.65 -2.27
CA VAL A 154 7.67 13.65 -1.85
C VAL A 154 6.28 14.28 -1.78
N HIS A 155 6.13 15.48 -1.18
CA HIS A 155 4.84 16.17 -1.14
C HIS A 155 4.30 16.48 -2.53
N THR A 156 5.15 17.00 -3.44
CA THR A 156 4.76 17.25 -4.83
C THR A 156 4.34 15.97 -5.53
N LEU A 157 5.11 14.89 -5.39
CA LEU A 157 4.79 13.61 -6.02
C LEU A 157 3.44 13.04 -5.55
N VAL A 158 3.15 13.13 -4.24
CA VAL A 158 1.88 12.67 -3.68
C VAL A 158 0.73 13.56 -4.18
N ALA A 159 0.88 14.88 -4.14
CA ALA A 159 -0.13 15.81 -4.64
C ALA A 159 -0.44 15.61 -6.14
N ASP A 160 0.60 15.45 -6.97
CA ASP A 160 0.45 15.17 -8.40
C ASP A 160 -0.29 13.85 -8.64
N ARG A 161 -0.03 12.84 -7.80
CA ARG A 161 -0.70 11.55 -7.89
C ARG A 161 -2.19 11.67 -7.55
N MET A 162 -2.53 12.40 -6.48
CA MET A 162 -3.92 12.67 -6.09
C MET A 162 -4.67 13.44 -7.18
N ALA A 163 -4.03 14.45 -7.77
CA ALA A 163 -4.60 15.23 -8.86
C ALA A 163 -4.88 14.36 -10.11
N ARG A 164 -4.00 13.38 -10.39
CA ARG A 164 -4.17 12.45 -11.51
C ARG A 164 -5.26 11.40 -11.26
N TYR A 165 -5.45 10.97 -10.02
CA TYR A 165 -6.39 9.92 -9.65
C TYR A 165 -7.39 10.38 -8.56
N PRO A 166 -8.24 11.38 -8.84
CA PRO A 166 -9.08 12.02 -7.82
C PRO A 166 -10.12 11.09 -7.19
N TYR A 167 -10.51 10.00 -7.86
CA TYR A 167 -11.43 9.00 -7.31
C TYR A 167 -10.74 7.99 -6.38
N LEU A 168 -9.42 7.90 -6.44
CA LEU A 168 -8.63 7.00 -5.58
C LEU A 168 -8.12 7.69 -4.31
N TYR A 169 -8.18 9.02 -4.25
CA TYR A 169 -7.62 9.78 -3.14
C TYR A 169 -8.65 10.72 -2.48
N PRO A 170 -8.60 10.89 -1.15
CA PRO A 170 -7.91 10.02 -0.19
C PRO A 170 -8.47 8.58 -0.20
N PRO A 171 -7.73 7.57 0.28
CA PRO A 171 -8.26 6.22 0.48
C PRO A 171 -9.32 6.16 1.59
N ASP A 172 -10.47 5.54 1.32
CA ASP A 172 -11.60 5.32 2.24
C ASP A 172 -11.33 4.17 3.25
N MET A 173 -10.16 3.53 3.18
CA MET A 173 -9.81 2.36 3.96
C MET A 173 -8.38 2.43 4.50
N PRO A 174 -8.07 1.68 5.58
CA PRO A 174 -6.70 1.48 6.03
C PRO A 174 -5.79 1.01 4.90
N VAL A 175 -4.57 1.56 4.83
CA VAL A 175 -3.54 1.21 3.86
C VAL A 175 -2.28 0.71 4.56
N GLY A 176 -1.65 -0.31 3.99
CA GLY A 176 -0.27 -0.68 4.30
C GLY A 176 0.70 0.08 3.43
N VAL A 177 1.88 0.42 3.95
CA VAL A 177 2.95 1.09 3.20
C VAL A 177 4.10 0.11 3.02
N THR A 178 4.44 -0.21 1.77
CA THR A 178 5.58 -1.06 1.44
C THR A 178 6.63 -0.27 0.70
N ALA A 179 7.85 -0.24 1.24
CA ALA A 179 8.97 0.47 0.67
C ALA A 179 10.03 -0.49 0.13
N PHE A 180 10.19 -0.50 -1.19
CA PHE A 180 11.26 -1.20 -1.88
C PHE A 180 12.45 -0.27 -2.04
N PHE A 181 13.63 -0.69 -1.57
CA PHE A 181 14.83 0.14 -1.65
C PHE A 181 16.02 -0.62 -2.21
N VAL A 182 16.83 0.07 -3.00
CA VAL A 182 18.12 -0.44 -3.48
C VAL A 182 19.22 0.01 -2.52
N PRO A 183 19.85 -0.90 -1.76
CA PRO A 183 20.79 -0.52 -0.71
C PRO A 183 22.03 0.19 -1.27
N SER A 184 22.46 1.27 -0.62
CA SER A 184 23.77 1.89 -0.79
C SER A 184 24.82 1.27 0.14
N SER A 185 26.10 1.46 -0.18
CA SER A 185 27.22 1.05 0.68
C SER A 185 27.29 1.84 1.99
N SER A 186 26.84 3.10 1.97
CA SER A 186 26.51 3.86 3.16
C SER A 186 25.20 3.31 3.72
N GLY A 187 25.27 2.46 4.75
CA GLY A 187 24.08 2.00 5.45
C GLY A 187 23.32 3.21 5.99
N LYS A 188 22.15 3.50 5.42
CA LYS A 188 21.25 4.53 5.92
C LYS A 188 20.17 3.88 6.78
N ASP A 189 19.82 4.57 7.85
CA ASP A 189 18.73 4.22 8.76
C ASP A 189 17.40 4.54 8.07
N LEU A 190 16.84 3.52 7.42
CA LEU A 190 15.60 3.63 6.66
C LEU A 190 14.41 3.94 7.56
N ASP A 191 14.41 3.41 8.77
CA ASP A 191 13.42 3.72 9.81
C ASP A 191 13.28 5.23 10.03
N ASN A 192 14.40 5.95 10.19
CA ASN A 192 14.39 7.40 10.38
C ASN A 192 13.88 8.13 9.13
N ILE A 193 14.30 7.70 7.95
CA ILE A 193 13.87 8.28 6.67
C ILE A 193 12.36 8.10 6.46
N PHE A 194 11.84 6.89 6.66
CA PHE A 194 10.42 6.62 6.48
C PHE A 194 9.58 7.35 7.53
N ARG A 195 10.00 7.32 8.80
CA ARG A 195 9.27 7.96 9.90
C ARG A 195 9.25 9.49 9.77
N GLN A 196 10.34 10.11 9.34
CA GLN A 196 10.46 11.56 9.35
C GLN A 196 10.11 12.23 8.02
N LEU A 197 10.27 11.53 6.89
CA LEU A 197 10.17 12.17 5.57
C LEU A 197 8.96 11.67 4.77
N VAL A 198 8.66 10.38 4.83
CA VAL A 198 7.69 9.74 3.95
C VAL A 198 6.32 9.61 4.59
N VAL A 199 6.26 9.02 5.77
CA VAL A 199 5.00 8.78 6.49
C VAL A 199 4.24 10.09 6.74
N PRO A 200 4.88 11.19 7.20
CA PRO A 200 4.17 12.45 7.40
C PRO A 200 3.51 12.99 6.12
N ALA A 201 4.20 12.91 4.97
CA ALA A 201 3.65 13.36 3.70
C ALA A 201 2.47 12.49 3.22
N LEU A 202 2.54 11.17 3.43
CA LEU A 202 1.42 10.27 3.13
C LEU A 202 0.22 10.54 4.05
N VAL A 203 0.47 10.75 5.34
CA VAL A 203 -0.54 11.06 6.35
C VAL A 203 -1.24 12.38 6.05
N GLU A 204 -0.51 13.43 5.68
CA GLU A 204 -1.11 14.72 5.35
C GLU A 204 -2.09 14.63 4.16
N HIS A 205 -1.74 13.85 3.15
CA HIS A 205 -2.41 13.85 1.84
C HIS A 205 -3.40 12.69 1.64
N CYS A 206 -3.22 11.56 2.33
CA CYS A 206 -4.08 10.38 2.20
C CYS A 206 -5.20 10.34 3.25
N HIS A 207 -5.41 11.39 4.04
CA HIS A 207 -6.44 11.39 5.08
C HIS A 207 -7.82 11.84 4.59
N PHE A 208 -8.83 11.02 4.89
CA PHE A 208 -10.24 11.37 4.71
C PHE A 208 -10.75 12.25 5.87
N PRO A 209 -11.59 13.26 5.60
CA PRO A 209 -12.41 13.90 6.63
C PRO A 209 -13.34 12.88 7.33
N ARG A 210 -13.54 13.05 8.64
CA ARG A 210 -14.20 12.10 9.56
C ARG A 210 -15.61 11.66 9.14
N GLU A 211 -16.30 12.45 8.34
CA GLU A 211 -17.73 12.30 8.01
C GLU A 211 -18.02 11.20 6.97
N LEU A 212 -16.98 10.65 6.34
CA LEU A 212 -17.09 9.69 5.27
C LEU A 212 -16.46 8.37 5.74
N ARG A 213 -17.10 7.61 6.66
CA ARG A 213 -16.72 6.23 7.07
C ARG A 213 -17.53 5.14 6.37
N HIS A 214 -16.90 4.01 6.00
CA HIS A 214 -17.39 2.79 5.32
C HIS A 214 -18.88 2.75 4.89
N PRO A 215 -19.24 2.30 3.66
CA PRO A 215 -20.63 2.33 3.16
C PRO A 215 -21.66 1.59 4.05
N TYR A 216 -21.19 0.67 4.91
CA TYR A 216 -21.99 -0.07 5.89
C TYR A 216 -21.75 0.34 7.36
N ALA A 217 -20.91 1.35 7.62
CA ALA A 217 -20.83 1.93 8.94
C ALA A 217 -22.16 2.62 9.19
N MET A 218 -23.00 2.00 10.01
CA MET A 218 -24.18 2.64 10.58
C MET A 218 -23.71 3.98 11.15
N SER A 219 -24.23 5.08 10.61
CA SER A 219 -24.05 6.39 11.21
C SER A 219 -24.57 6.28 12.63
N GLU A 220 -23.68 6.13 13.62
CA GLU A 220 -24.05 6.34 15.01
C GLU A 220 -24.26 7.84 15.18
N ASP A 221 -25.42 8.30 14.72
CA ASP A 221 -25.99 9.56 15.12
C ASP A 221 -26.29 9.46 16.62
N GLY A 222 -25.32 9.86 17.44
CA GLY A 222 -25.54 10.15 18.85
C GLY A 222 -24.72 9.32 19.84
N ALA A 223 -23.41 9.57 19.93
CA ALA A 223 -22.72 9.46 21.21
C ALA A 223 -21.45 10.33 21.20
N GLY A 224 -21.40 11.29 22.12
CA GLY A 224 -20.18 12.04 22.38
C GLY A 224 -19.07 11.12 22.86
N SER A 225 -17.97 11.11 22.14
CA SER A 225 -16.64 10.84 22.66
C SER A 225 -15.63 11.39 21.67
N GLY A 226 -14.65 12.14 22.18
CA GLY A 226 -13.57 12.72 21.40
C GLY A 226 -12.61 11.66 20.86
N ALA A 227 -13.04 10.88 19.87
CA ALA A 227 -12.14 10.00 19.12
C ALA A 227 -11.26 10.87 18.22
N THR A 228 -10.09 11.22 18.73
CA THR A 228 -8.98 11.81 17.98
C THR A 228 -8.58 10.89 16.83
N THR A 229 -8.94 11.33 15.63
CA THR A 229 -8.24 11.12 14.34
C THR A 229 -6.81 10.62 14.47
N LEU A 230 -6.57 9.37 14.05
CA LEU A 230 -5.24 8.82 13.86
C LEU A 230 -5.14 8.14 12.47
N PRO A 231 -3.95 8.17 11.86
CA PRO A 231 -3.71 7.87 10.45
C PRO A 231 -4.03 6.43 10.05
N HIS A 232 -4.65 6.26 8.90
CA HIS A 232 -5.05 4.96 8.36
C HIS A 232 -3.87 4.10 7.85
N ILE A 233 -2.63 4.31 8.31
CA ILE A 233 -1.49 3.45 7.98
C ILE A 233 -1.48 2.25 8.93
N ALA A 234 -1.89 1.08 8.42
CA ALA A 234 -1.99 -0.15 9.22
C ALA A 234 -0.63 -0.80 9.49
N PHE A 235 0.35 -0.62 8.60
CA PHE A 235 1.72 -1.10 8.78
C PHE A 235 2.66 -0.40 7.81
N VAL A 236 3.96 -0.46 8.11
CA VAL A 236 5.03 -0.04 7.20
C VAL A 236 6.00 -1.21 7.02
N GLU A 237 6.46 -1.49 5.81
CA GLU A 237 7.47 -2.52 5.58
C GLU A 237 8.53 -2.06 4.59
N GLY A 238 9.73 -2.61 4.72
CA GLY A 238 10.93 -2.19 4.02
C GLY A 238 11.69 -3.36 3.40
N ILE A 239 11.74 -3.41 2.08
CA ILE A 239 12.28 -4.52 1.31
C ILE A 239 13.56 -4.09 0.60
N ALA A 240 14.66 -4.74 0.97
CA ALA A 240 15.98 -4.48 0.42
C ALA A 240 16.20 -5.29 -0.87
N LEU A 241 16.28 -4.62 -2.02
CA LEU A 241 16.48 -5.22 -3.33
C LEU A 241 17.95 -5.16 -3.75
N LYS A 242 18.81 -5.91 -3.03
CA LYS A 242 20.25 -5.94 -3.31
C LYS A 242 20.55 -6.51 -4.70
N GLY A 243 21.36 -5.78 -5.47
CA GLY A 243 21.84 -6.19 -6.79
C GLY A 243 20.91 -5.81 -7.94
N VAL A 244 19.71 -5.29 -7.65
CA VAL A 244 18.82 -4.78 -8.70
C VAL A 244 19.50 -3.62 -9.43
N PRO A 245 19.48 -3.59 -10.77
CA PRO A 245 20.16 -2.61 -11.62
C PRO A 245 19.43 -1.26 -11.64
N ARG A 246 19.34 -0.63 -10.46
CA ARG A 246 18.88 0.74 -10.28
C ARG A 246 19.90 1.51 -9.43
N PRO A 247 19.92 2.86 -9.51
CA PRO A 247 20.85 3.65 -8.73
C PRO A 247 20.77 3.30 -7.22
N PRO A 248 21.90 3.15 -6.51
CA PRO A 248 21.88 2.95 -5.08
C PRO A 248 21.14 4.08 -4.36
N GLY A 249 20.36 3.73 -3.34
CA GLY A 249 19.49 4.64 -2.62
C GLY A 249 18.13 4.86 -3.27
N THR A 250 17.82 4.29 -4.43
CA THR A 250 16.48 4.35 -5.02
C THR A 250 15.44 3.75 -4.07
N VAL A 251 14.31 4.45 -3.90
CA VAL A 251 13.15 4.02 -3.11
C VAL A 251 11.88 4.09 -3.94
N VAL A 252 11.11 3.01 -3.94
CA VAL A 252 9.76 2.93 -4.47
C VAL A 252 8.82 2.54 -3.34
N ILE A 253 7.68 3.22 -3.22
CA ILE A 253 6.63 2.91 -2.28
C ILE A 253 5.43 2.35 -3.02
N ALA A 254 4.79 1.36 -2.42
CA ALA A 254 3.50 0.84 -2.84
C ALA A 254 2.55 0.85 -1.64
N LEU A 255 1.32 1.34 -1.84
CA LEU A 255 0.25 1.19 -0.85
C LEU A 255 -0.57 -0.05 -1.16
N SER A 256 -0.87 -0.83 -0.12
CA SER A 256 -1.74 -2.00 -0.19
C SER A 256 -2.89 -1.88 0.81
N GLY A 257 -3.85 -2.80 0.75
CA GLY A 257 -4.94 -2.83 1.72
C GLY A 257 -4.42 -3.11 3.14
N GLY A 258 -4.81 -2.27 4.10
CA GLY A 258 -4.39 -2.38 5.50
C GLY A 258 -4.98 -3.61 6.24
N GLN A 259 -5.94 -4.30 5.63
CA GLN A 259 -6.53 -5.54 6.15
C GLN A 259 -5.56 -6.73 6.16
N ARG A 260 -4.36 -6.58 5.57
CA ARG A 260 -3.33 -7.63 5.64
C ARG A 260 -2.90 -7.89 7.09
N TYR A 261 -2.91 -6.87 7.96
CA TYR A 261 -2.50 -6.85 9.38
C TYR A 261 -1.09 -7.43 9.70
N GLU A 262 -0.44 -8.06 8.72
CA GLU A 262 0.80 -8.80 8.79
C GLU A 262 1.58 -8.56 7.49
N SER A 263 2.90 -8.75 7.53
CA SER A 263 3.69 -8.75 6.29
C SER A 263 3.55 -10.04 5.51
N TRP A 264 3.84 -9.98 4.20
CA TRP A 264 3.96 -11.21 3.38
C TRP A 264 4.97 -12.21 3.97
N TRP A 265 5.96 -11.77 4.74
CA TRP A 265 6.94 -12.66 5.38
C TRP A 265 6.45 -13.25 6.70
N GLN A 266 5.62 -12.56 7.49
CA GLN A 266 4.96 -13.16 8.65
C GLN A 266 4.04 -14.30 8.20
N MET A 267 3.28 -14.05 7.14
CA MET A 267 2.45 -15.07 6.51
C MET A 267 3.25 -16.29 6.04
N ALA A 268 4.49 -16.09 5.57
CA ALA A 268 5.39 -17.16 5.19
C ALA A 268 5.88 -17.99 6.39
N LEU A 269 6.29 -17.33 7.47
CA LEU A 269 6.80 -18.02 8.68
C LEU A 269 5.70 -18.73 9.47
N ASP A 270 4.47 -18.20 9.48
CA ASP A 270 3.37 -18.79 10.25
C ASP A 270 2.73 -20.01 9.55
N ARG A 271 2.90 -20.17 8.24
CA ARG A 271 2.53 -21.41 7.53
C ARG A 271 3.37 -22.61 7.98
N ASP A 272 4.67 -22.41 8.24
CA ASP A 272 5.57 -23.46 8.70
C ASP A 272 5.29 -23.92 10.15
N ARG A 273 4.53 -23.15 10.93
CA ARG A 273 4.15 -23.51 12.32
C ARG A 273 2.87 -24.33 12.42
N ARG A 274 2.15 -24.52 11.32
CA ARG A 274 0.88 -25.27 11.28
C ARG A 274 1.04 -26.71 10.78
N PHE A 275 2.27 -27.17 10.57
CA PHE A 275 2.61 -28.54 10.20
C PHE A 275 3.49 -29.20 11.26
#